data_AF-A0A086JVY6-F1
#
_entry.id   AF-A0A086JVY6-F1
#
_cell.length_a   1.000
_cell.length_b   1.000
_cell.length_c   1.000
_cell.angle_alpha   90.00
_cell.angle_beta   90.00
_cell.angle_gamma   90.00
#
_symmetry.space_group_name_H-M   'P 1'
#
loop_
_entity.id
_entity.type
_entity.pdbx_description
1 polymer ?
#
loop_
_entity_poly.entity_id
_entity_poly.type
_entity_poly.pdbx_seq_one_letter_code
_entity_poly.pdbx_strand_id
1 'polypeptide(L)' 'MADVMTDPVKLPTSNNIMDRKHIERHLMSDPSDPFNRMPLTKDELIPLPELRKEIMDFIATQQKAKAT' A
#
# COMPACT_ATOMS: atom_id res chain seq x y z
N MET A 1 13.05 5.72 -3.94
CA MET A 1 12.82 6.21 -2.58
C MET A 1 11.78 5.31 -1.94
N ALA A 2 12.01 4.82 -0.72
CA ALA A 2 11.02 4.04 0.00
C ALA A 2 10.29 4.99 0.96
N ASP A 3 9.00 5.19 0.72
CA ASP A 3 8.14 6.04 1.54
C ASP A 3 7.21 5.18 2.40
N VAL A 4 6.76 5.73 3.52
CA VAL A 4 5.74 5.09 4.36
C VAL A 4 4.42 4.98 3.58
N MET A 5 3.76 3.84 3.69
CA MET A 5 2.45 3.62 3.06
C MET A 5 1.39 4.49 3.73
N THR A 6 0.73 5.31 2.94
CA THR A 6 -0.34 6.22 3.38
C THR A 6 -1.73 5.62 3.15
N ASP A 7 -1.87 4.81 2.11
CA ASP A 7 -3.11 4.09 1.78
C ASP A 7 -2.78 2.64 1.37
N PRO A 8 -2.50 1.76 2.34
CA PRO A 8 -2.11 0.37 2.06
C PRO A 8 -3.28 -0.41 1.44
N VAL A 9 -2.97 -1.13 0.36
CA VAL A 9 -3.88 -2.06 -0.31
C VAL A 9 -3.19 -3.42 -0.50
N LYS A 10 -3.97 -4.49 -0.41
CA LYS A 10 -3.52 -5.86 -0.67
C LYS A 10 -3.82 -6.25 -2.11
N LEU A 11 -2.84 -6.88 -2.74
CA LEU A 11 -2.97 -7.52 -4.05
C LEU A 11 -3.46 -8.97 -3.83
N PRO A 12 -4.63 -9.38 -4.36
CA PRO A 12 -5.18 -10.71 -4.10
C PRO A 12 -4.35 -11.84 -4.73
N THR A 13 -3.67 -11.55 -5.83
CA THR A 13 -2.84 -12.49 -6.61
C THR A 13 -1.55 -12.88 -5.89
N SER A 14 -0.82 -11.92 -5.32
CA SER A 14 0.46 -12.17 -4.63
C SER A 14 0.37 -12.13 -3.10
N ASN A 15 -0.76 -11.68 -2.54
CA ASN A 15 -0.92 -11.32 -1.12
C ASN A 15 0.01 -10.20 -0.63
N ASN A 16 0.76 -9.55 -1.52
CA ASN A 16 1.60 -8.42 -1.16
C ASN A 16 0.76 -7.18 -0.82
N ILE A 17 1.34 -6.31 0.00
CA ILE A 17 0.74 -5.04 0.42
C ILE A 17 1.60 -3.91 -0.11
N MET A 18 0.99 -2.93 -0.75
CA MET A 18 1.67 -1.72 -1.21
C MET A 18 0.74 -0.51 -1.16
N ASP A 19 1.30 0.69 -1.33
CA ASP A 19 0.50 1.92 -1.35
C ASP A 19 -0.33 2.02 -2.64
N ARG A 20 -1.61 2.38 -2.50
CA ARG A 20 -2.58 2.50 -3.60
C ARG A 20 -2.04 3.32 -4.77
N LYS A 21 -1.40 4.46 -4.50
CA LYS A 21 -0.95 5.37 -5.58
C LYS A 21 0.10 4.71 -6.49
N HIS A 22 0.90 3.80 -5.94
CA HIS A 22 1.95 3.11 -6.66
C HIS A 22 1.39 1.98 -7.51
N ILE A 23 0.50 1.15 -6.96
CA ILE A 23 -0.13 0.07 -7.72
C ILE A 23 -1.04 0.62 -8.82
N GLU A 24 -1.81 1.68 -8.54
CA GLU A 24 -2.67 2.27 -9.56
C GLU A 24 -1.86 2.82 -10.75
N ARG A 25 -0.70 3.43 -10.50
CA ARG A 25 0.19 3.87 -11.58
C ARG A 25 0.73 2.69 -12.39
N HIS A 26 1.07 1.58 -11.74
CA HIS A 26 1.49 0.36 -12.43
C HIS A 26 0.36 -0.16 -13.33
N LEU A 27 -0.84 -0.31 -12.78
CA LEU A 27 -2.03 -0.81 -13.49
C LEU A 27 -2.47 0.08 -14.66
N MET A 28 -2.19 1.39 -14.63
CA MET A 28 -2.39 2.29 -15.78
C MET A 28 -1.45 1.99 -16.95
N SER A 29 -0.28 1.42 -16.67
CA SER A 29 0.74 1.09 -17.67
C SER A 29 0.70 -0.38 -18.09
N ASP A 30 0.45 -1.27 -17.13
CA ASP A 30 0.47 -2.73 -17.26
C ASP A 30 -0.57 -3.32 -16.27
N PRO A 31 -1.66 -3.94 -16.75
CA PRO A 31 -2.72 -4.52 -15.92
C PRO A 31 -2.32 -5.89 -15.34
N SER A 32 -1.20 -5.93 -14.61
CA SER A 32 -0.70 -7.11 -13.91
C SER A 32 -0.22 -6.79 -12.50
N ASP A 33 -0.03 -7.83 -11.70
CA ASP A 33 0.61 -7.74 -10.40
C ASP A 33 2.14 -7.65 -10.58
N PRO A 34 2.82 -6.63 -10.02
CA PRO A 34 4.24 -6.38 -10.26
C PRO A 34 5.17 -7.45 -9.69
N PHE A 35 4.68 -8.34 -8.82
CA PHE A 35 5.48 -9.36 -8.14
C PHE A 35 5.38 -10.75 -8.78
N ASN A 36 4.23 -11.10 -9.37
CA ASN A 36 4.02 -12.43 -9.96
C ASN A 36 3.52 -12.39 -11.41
N ARG A 37 3.28 -11.18 -11.97
CA ARG A 37 2.81 -10.94 -13.33
C ARG A 37 1.46 -11.57 -13.66
N MET A 38 0.68 -11.97 -12.66
CA MET A 38 -0.69 -12.41 -12.87
C MET A 38 -1.57 -11.20 -13.25
N PRO A 39 -2.60 -11.38 -14.08
CA PRO A 39 -3.56 -10.32 -14.38
C PRO A 39 -4.15 -9.74 -13.09
N LEU A 40 -4.20 -8.42 -13.02
CA LEU A 40 -4.75 -7.71 -11.88
C LEU A 40 -5.37 -6.40 -12.37
N THR A 41 -6.52 -6.05 -11.81
CA THR A 41 -7.22 -4.80 -12.10
C THR A 41 -7.36 -3.92 -10.87
N LYS A 42 -7.66 -2.64 -11.07
CA LYS A 42 -7.79 -1.65 -9.99
C LYS A 42 -8.91 -2.00 -9.02
N ASP A 43 -10.00 -2.60 -9.50
CA ASP A 43 -11.17 -2.93 -8.69
C ASP A 43 -10.94 -4.15 -7.80
N GLU A 44 -9.92 -4.96 -8.09
CA GLU A 44 -9.52 -6.13 -7.29
C GLU A 44 -8.62 -5.75 -6.10
N LEU A 45 -8.21 -4.49 -5.99
CA LEU A 45 -7.37 -4.02 -4.87
C LEU A 45 -8.16 -3.99 -3.57
N ILE A 46 -7.68 -4.71 -2.56
CA ILE A 46 -8.36 -4.82 -1.26
C ILE A 46 -7.81 -3.74 -0.30
N PRO A 47 -8.61 -2.75 0.13
CA PRO A 47 -8.16 -1.75 1.10
C PRO A 47 -7.84 -2.35 2.47
N LEU A 48 -6.80 -1.85 3.15
CA LEU A 48 -6.43 -2.28 4.51
C LEU A 48 -6.57 -1.11 5.52
N PRO A 49 -7.81 -0.75 5.94
CA PRO A 49 -8.04 0.40 6.83
C PRO A 49 -7.42 0.24 8.22
N GLU A 50 -7.39 -0.98 8.77
CA GLU A 50 -6.77 -1.23 10.08
C GLU A 50 -5.26 -1.04 10.04
N LEU A 51 -4.59 -1.58 9.01
CA LEU A 51 -3.15 -1.37 8.81
C LEU A 51 -2.83 0.11 8.58
N ARG A 52 -3.68 0.82 7.83
CA ARG A 52 -3.54 2.27 7.65
C ARG A 52 -3.56 2.99 9.00
N LYS A 53 -4.49 2.62 9.89
CA LYS A 53 -4.58 3.19 11.23
C LYS A 53 -3.33 2.90 12.06
N GLU A 54 -2.88 1.65 12.09
CA GLU A 54 -1.66 1.25 12.81
C GLU A 54 -0.43 2.04 12.35
N ILE A 55 -0.25 2.22 11.04
CA ILE A 55 0.85 3.02 10.48
C ILE A 55 0.75 4.47 10.94
N MET A 56 -0.43 5.08 10.90
CA MET A 56 -0.63 6.48 11.31
C MET A 56 -0.41 6.68 12.81
N ASP A 57 -0.90 5.75 13.62
CA ASP A 57 -0.69 5.75 15.07
C ASP A 57 0.80 5.64 15.39
N PHE A 58 1.53 4.74 14.72
CA PHE A 58 2.98 4.62 14.87
C PHE A 58 3.73 5.89 14.46
N ILE A 59 3.38 6.51 13.32
CA ILE A 59 4.02 7.77 12.92
C ILE A 59 3.80 8.86 13.99
N ALA A 60 2.58 8.96 14.53
CA ALA A 60 2.25 9.94 15.55
C ALA A 60 3.02 9.71 16.87
N THR A 61 3.24 8.46 17.29
CA THR A 61 4.04 8.15 18.48
C THR A 61 5.51 8.52 18.26
N GLN A 62 6.07 8.20 17.09
CA GLN A 62 7.46 8.51 16.75
C GLN A 62 7.72 10.03 16.65
N GLN A 63 6.75 10.81 16.20
CA GLN A 63 6.84 12.27 16.16
C GLN A 63 6.87 12.88 17.57
N LYS A 64 6.03 12.39 18.49
CA LYS A 64 6.04 12.83 19.90
C LYS A 64 7.36 12.49 20.58
N ALA A 65 7.90 11.29 20.32
CA ALA A 65 9.17 10.84 20.88
C ALA A 65 10.38 11.67 20.38
N LYS A 66 10.33 12.24 19.17
CA LYS A 66 11.39 13.12 18.65
C LYS A 66 11.29 14.57 19.12
N ALA A 67 10.12 14.99 19.61
CA ALA A 67 9.88 16.35 20.09
C ALA A 67 10.21 16.54 21.57
N THR A 68 10.66 15.48 22.25
CA THR A 68 11.08 15.45 23.66
C THR A 68 12.58 15.15 23.73
#